data_AF-A0A960XGF1-F1
#
_entry.id   AF-A0A960XGF1-F1
#
_cell.length_a   1.000
_cell.length_b   1.000
_cell.length_c   1.000
_cell.angle_alpha   90.00
_cell.angle_beta   90.00
_cell.angle_gamma   90.00
#
_symmetry.space_group_name_H-M   'P 1'
#
loop_
_entity.id
_entity.type
_entity.pdbx_description
1 polymer ?
#
loop_
_entity_poly.entity_id
_entity_poly.type
_entity_poly.pdbx_seq_one_letter_code
_entity_poly.pdbx_strand_id
1 'polypeptide(L)'
;ATLATVFVTPEDFLNPNNVKVVLDNNSKALYFSRAPLPYFQESSGKPDENDLAHHLCYHHLGMYAYSAEFLQTFSSLHRGRLEQLEKLEQLRVLENGYEIAVGITSDPSIGVDTLEDARKFEELL
;
A
#
# COMPACT_ATOMS: atom_id res chain seq x y z
N ALA A 1 -5.66 11.27 -3.67
CA ALA A 1 -4.25 10.86 -3.74
C ALA A 1 -3.85 10.18 -2.44
N THR A 2 -2.82 9.34 -2.46
CA THR A 2 -2.22 8.71 -1.26
C THR A 2 -0.69 8.74 -1.36
N LEU A 3 -0.01 8.20 -0.35
CA LEU A 3 1.44 8.06 -0.31
C LEU A 3 1.88 6.60 -0.28
N ALA A 4 3.09 6.34 -0.77
CA ALA A 4 3.77 5.08 -0.62
C ALA A 4 5.26 5.28 -0.37
N THR A 5 5.89 4.29 0.27
CA THR A 5 7.35 4.18 0.39
C THR A 5 7.82 2.86 -0.21
N VAL A 6 9.13 2.63 -0.29
CA VAL A 6 9.69 1.39 -0.82
C VAL A 6 9.84 0.35 0.27
N PHE A 7 9.53 -0.91 -0.03
CA PHE A 7 9.89 -2.02 0.84
C PHE A 7 11.40 -2.23 0.83
N VAL A 8 11.98 -2.41 2.02
CA VAL A 8 13.42 -2.68 2.19
C VAL A 8 13.67 -4.15 2.51
N THR A 9 12.83 -4.76 3.34
CA THR A 9 13.00 -6.14 3.78
C THR A 9 11.95 -7.07 3.12
N PRO A 10 12.34 -8.32 2.76
CA PRO A 10 11.38 -9.33 2.31
C PRO A 10 10.32 -9.67 3.37
N GLU A 11 10.69 -9.61 4.65
CA GLU A 11 9.75 -9.86 5.75
C GLU A 11 8.60 -8.85 5.73
N ASP A 12 8.92 -7.55 5.62
CA ASP A 12 7.90 -6.51 5.56
C ASP A 12 7.06 -6.59 4.28
N PHE A 13 7.68 -6.94 3.15
CA PHE A 13 6.98 -7.12 1.88
C PHE A 13 5.96 -8.27 1.94
N LEU A 14 6.35 -9.40 2.54
CA LEU A 14 5.51 -10.59 2.68
C LEU A 14 4.47 -10.45 3.80
N ASN A 15 4.64 -9.49 4.71
CA ASN A 15 3.68 -9.23 5.79
C ASN A 15 2.32 -8.74 5.24
N PRO A 16 1.20 -9.43 5.50
CA PRO A 16 -0.13 -9.03 5.02
C PRO A 16 -0.70 -7.78 5.72
N ASN A 17 -0.09 -7.33 6.82
CA ASN A 17 -0.45 -6.07 7.47
C ASN A 17 0.10 -4.87 6.70
N ASN A 18 1.24 -5.05 6.01
CA ASN A 18 1.84 -4.04 5.16
C ASN A 18 1.19 -4.10 3.77
N VAL A 19 0.40 -3.09 3.42
CA VAL A 19 -0.37 -3.07 2.18
C VAL A 19 0.53 -2.73 1.01
N LYS A 20 0.54 -3.60 -0.01
CA LYS A 20 1.26 -3.35 -1.26
C LYS A 20 0.41 -2.49 -2.18
N VAL A 21 1.06 -1.63 -2.95
CA VAL A 21 0.44 -0.90 -4.06
C VAL A 21 1.28 -1.05 -5.33
N VAL A 22 0.62 -1.36 -6.44
CA VAL A 22 1.25 -1.37 -7.76
C VAL A 22 0.79 -0.15 -8.55
N LEU A 23 1.70 0.49 -9.27
CA LEU A 23 1.48 1.76 -9.95
C LEU A 23 1.57 1.61 -11.47
N ASP A 24 0.90 2.50 -12.18
CA ASP A 24 1.13 2.72 -13.61
C ASP A 24 2.31 3.69 -13.83
N ASN A 25 2.64 3.94 -15.10
CA ASN A 25 3.73 4.84 -15.48
C ASN A 25 3.46 6.32 -15.15
N ASN A 26 2.24 6.68 -14.74
CA ASN A 26 1.82 8.03 -14.37
C ASN A 26 1.64 8.20 -12.86
N SER A 27 2.18 7.27 -12.06
CA SER A 27 2.04 7.26 -10.59
C SER A 27 0.57 7.21 -10.13
N LYS A 28 -0.28 6.48 -10.86
CA LYS A 28 -1.63 6.11 -10.42
C LYS A 28 -1.62 4.69 -9.88
N ALA A 29 -2.36 4.45 -8.81
CA ALA A 29 -2.55 3.12 -8.28
C ALA A 29 -3.34 2.26 -9.28
N LEU A 30 -2.75 1.13 -9.68
CA LEU A 30 -3.43 0.08 -10.42
C LEU A 30 -4.21 -0.83 -9.46
N TYR A 31 -3.60 -1.20 -8.33
CA TYR A 31 -4.22 -2.06 -7.33
C TYR A 31 -3.54 -1.97 -5.96
N PHE A 32 -4.31 -2.24 -4.90
CA PHE A 32 -3.81 -2.41 -3.53
C PHE A 32 -4.11 -3.83 -3.06
N SER A 33 -3.18 -4.46 -2.34
CA SER A 33 -3.41 -5.81 -1.80
C SER A 33 -2.60 -6.07 -0.54
N ARG A 34 -3.12 -6.96 0.30
CA ARG A 34 -2.35 -7.58 1.39
C ARG A 34 -1.44 -8.69 0.87
N ALA A 35 -1.76 -9.28 -0.29
CA ALA A 35 -0.90 -10.24 -0.96
C ALA A 35 0.37 -9.56 -1.50
N PRO A 36 1.51 -10.28 -1.58
CA PRO A 36 2.73 -9.75 -2.16
C PRO A 36 2.52 -9.39 -3.64
N LEU A 37 2.71 -8.12 -3.96
CA LEU A 37 2.59 -7.57 -5.31
C LEU A 37 3.73 -6.56 -5.57
N PRO A 38 4.37 -6.61 -6.76
CA PRO A 38 4.17 -7.59 -7.82
C PRO A 38 4.65 -9.00 -7.42
N TYR A 39 4.15 -10.02 -8.12
CA TYR A 39 4.64 -11.39 -7.91
C TYR A 39 5.98 -11.59 -8.63
N PHE A 40 7.00 -12.02 -7.90
CA PHE A 40 8.32 -12.30 -8.44
C PHE A 40 8.40 -13.75 -8.94
N GLN A 41 8.26 -13.95 -10.25
CA GLN A 41 8.20 -15.30 -10.82
C GLN A 41 9.51 -16.09 -10.63
N GLU A 42 10.65 -15.47 -10.88
CA GLU A 42 11.97 -16.10 -10.80
C GLU A 42 12.29 -16.59 -9.38
N SER A 43 11.90 -15.81 -8.36
CA SER A 43 12.07 -16.18 -6.95
C SER A 43 10.86 -16.90 -6.36
N SER A 44 9.93 -17.39 -7.20
CA SER A 44 8.72 -18.12 -6.76
C SER A 44 7.91 -17.38 -5.68
N GLY A 45 7.79 -16.06 -5.84
CA GLY A 45 7.07 -15.16 -4.93
C GLY A 45 7.81 -14.85 -3.63
N LYS A 46 9.09 -15.19 -3.52
CA LYS A 46 9.92 -14.97 -2.33
C LYS A 46 11.15 -14.14 -2.68
N PRO A 47 10.97 -12.84 -2.97
CA PRO A 47 12.09 -11.97 -3.32
C PRO A 47 13.07 -11.84 -2.16
N ASP A 48 14.34 -11.64 -2.49
CA ASP A 48 15.36 -11.22 -1.52
C ASP A 48 15.50 -9.69 -1.48
N GLU A 49 16.44 -9.19 -0.68
CA GLU A 49 16.71 -7.74 -0.58
C GLU A 49 17.17 -7.14 -1.91
N ASN A 50 17.88 -7.92 -2.73
CA ASN A 50 18.38 -7.46 -4.02
C ASN A 50 17.23 -7.32 -5.02
N ASP A 51 16.30 -8.28 -5.03
CA ASP A 51 15.06 -8.19 -5.79
C ASP A 51 14.28 -6.91 -5.44
N LEU A 52 14.10 -6.61 -4.15
CA LEU A 52 13.39 -5.40 -3.70
C LEU A 52 14.16 -4.11 -4.02
N ALA A 53 15.48 -4.11 -3.92
CA ALA A 53 16.30 -2.94 -4.27
C ALA A 53 16.24 -2.63 -5.77
N HIS A 54 16.11 -3.65 -6.61
CA HIS A 54 16.02 -3.50 -8.06
C HIS A 54 14.61 -3.26 -8.58
N HIS A 55 13.59 -3.76 -7.87
CA HIS A 55 12.19 -3.66 -8.28
C HIS A 55 11.45 -2.81 -7.26
N LEU A 56 11.01 -1.62 -7.69
CA LEU A 56 10.31 -0.65 -6.84
C LEU A 56 8.96 -1.22 -6.34
N CYS A 57 9.02 -1.92 -5.21
CA CYS A 57 7.88 -2.49 -4.50
C CYS A 57 7.40 -1.49 -3.47
N TYR A 58 6.13 -1.10 -3.56
CA TYR A 58 5.63 0.03 -2.78
C TYR A 58 4.76 -0.40 -1.61
N HIS A 59 5.12 0.06 -0.42
CA HIS A 59 4.33 0.02 0.79
C HIS A 59 3.42 1.24 0.86
N HIS A 60 2.10 1.02 0.88
CA HIS A 60 1.13 2.10 1.00
C HIS A 60 1.10 2.69 2.41
N LEU A 61 1.25 4.02 2.50
CA LEU A 61 1.12 4.78 3.73
C LEU A 61 -0.30 5.33 3.78
N GLY A 62 -1.09 4.98 4.79
CA GLY A 62 -2.52 5.30 4.93
C GLY A 62 -2.90 6.78 5.06
N MET A 63 -2.21 7.68 4.36
CA MET A 63 -2.47 9.11 4.28
C MET A 63 -3.17 9.45 2.97
N TYR A 64 -4.33 10.08 3.06
CA TYR A 64 -5.11 10.43 1.87
C TYR A 64 -5.37 11.93 1.75
N ALA A 65 -5.40 12.40 0.50
CA ALA A 65 -5.88 13.72 0.13
C ALA A 65 -7.05 13.59 -0.85
N TYR A 66 -8.22 14.10 -0.46
CA TYR A 66 -9.43 14.12 -1.27
C TYR A 66 -9.94 15.56 -1.42
N SER A 67 -10.54 15.88 -2.56
CA SER A 67 -11.35 17.09 -2.67
C SER A 67 -12.64 16.92 -1.85
N ALA A 68 -13.19 18.02 -1.34
CA ALA A 68 -14.44 17.97 -0.59
C ALA A 68 -15.59 17.36 -1.42
N GLU A 69 -15.65 17.71 -2.71
CA GLU A 69 -16.63 17.16 -3.65
C GLU A 69 -16.47 15.64 -3.80
N PHE A 70 -15.24 15.16 -4.01
CA PHE A 70 -15.00 13.73 -4.17
C PHE A 70 -15.31 12.96 -2.87
N LEU A 71 -15.03 13.54 -1.70
CA LEU A 71 -15.34 12.89 -0.43
C LEU A 71 -16.85 12.65 -0.25
N GLN A 72 -17.69 13.58 -0.71
CA GLN A 72 -19.14 13.40 -0.72
C GLN A 72 -19.54 12.24 -1.64
N THR A 73 -19.01 12.21 -2.87
CA THR A 73 -19.23 11.09 -3.81
C THR A 73 -18.80 9.77 -3.18
N PHE A 74 -17.56 9.69 -2.67
CA PHE A 74 -17.00 8.49 -2.05
C PHE A 74 -17.85 7.95 -0.90
N SER A 75 -18.35 8.85 -0.04
CA SER A 75 -19.21 8.46 1.09
C SER A 75 -20.54 7.85 0.67
N SER A 76 -21.02 8.18 -0.54
CA SER A 76 -22.26 7.62 -1.10
C SER A 76 -22.06 6.29 -1.83
N LEU A 77 -20.81 5.89 -2.12
CA LEU A 77 -20.53 4.64 -2.82
C LEU A 77 -20.76 3.44 -1.90
N HIS A 78 -21.42 2.43 -2.44
CA HIS A 78 -21.58 1.14 -1.78
C HIS A 78 -20.22 0.47 -1.57
N ARG A 79 -20.10 -0.28 -0.47
CA ARG A 79 -18.87 -1.05 -0.19
C ARG A 79 -18.59 -2.02 -1.33
N GLY A 80 -17.38 -1.95 -1.87
CA GLY A 80 -16.95 -2.77 -2.98
C GLY A 80 -16.72 -4.23 -2.60
N ARG A 81 -16.66 -5.12 -3.58
CA ARG A 81 -16.39 -6.55 -3.36
C ARG A 81 -14.93 -6.75 -2.93
N LEU A 82 -13.99 -6.10 -3.62
CA LEU A 82 -12.56 -6.20 -3.32
C LEU A 82 -12.25 -5.54 -1.99
N GLU A 83 -12.85 -4.37 -1.71
CA GLU A 83 -12.78 -3.74 -0.38
C GLU A 83 -13.14 -4.73 0.73
N GLN A 84 -14.24 -5.48 0.57
CA GLN A 84 -14.72 -6.40 1.61
C GLN A 84 -13.81 -7.60 1.83
N LEU A 85 -13.18 -8.09 0.76
CA LEU A 85 -12.26 -9.23 0.79
C LEU A 85 -10.89 -8.85 1.37
N GLU A 86 -10.30 -7.77 0.87
CA GLU A 86 -8.96 -7.30 1.28
C GLU A 86 -9.00 -6.46 2.57
N LYS A 87 -10.19 -5.99 2.99
CA LYS A 87 -10.36 -5.01 4.07
C LYS A 87 -9.56 -3.73 3.81
N LEU A 88 -9.69 -3.19 2.59
CA LEU A 88 -9.00 -1.99 2.10
C LEU A 88 -10.01 -1.01 1.47
N GLU A 89 -10.31 0.08 2.17
CA GLU A 89 -11.37 1.04 1.79
C GLU A 89 -11.12 1.70 0.43
N GLN A 90 -9.85 2.00 0.13
CA GLN A 90 -9.44 2.63 -1.12
C GLN A 90 -9.73 1.77 -2.36
N LEU A 91 -9.94 0.45 -2.21
CA LEU A 91 -10.36 -0.38 -3.34
C LEU A 91 -11.76 -0.01 -3.84
N ARG A 92 -12.64 0.54 -3.00
CA ARG A 92 -13.95 1.05 -3.44
C ARG A 92 -13.81 2.16 -4.49
N VAL A 93 -12.80 3.00 -4.35
CA VAL A 93 -12.48 4.05 -5.33
C VAL A 93 -12.14 3.42 -6.68
N LEU A 94 -11.21 2.45 -6.69
CA LEU A 94 -10.78 1.77 -7.91
C LEU A 94 -11.90 0.93 -8.53
N GLU A 95 -12.70 0.22 -7.73
CA GLU A 95 -13.82 -0.60 -8.19
C GLU A 95 -14.90 0.22 -8.90
N ASN A 96 -15.04 1.51 -8.57
CA ASN A 96 -15.97 2.43 -9.23
C ASN A 96 -15.33 3.22 -10.38
N GLY A 97 -14.12 2.85 -10.81
CA GLY A 97 -13.44 3.42 -11.97
C GLY A 97 -12.78 4.77 -11.72
N TYR A 98 -12.66 5.19 -10.46
CA TYR A 98 -11.92 6.40 -10.11
C TYR A 98 -10.43 6.09 -9.94
N GLU A 99 -9.60 7.12 -10.17
CA GLU A 99 -8.15 7.01 -10.06
C GLU A 99 -7.65 7.50 -8.69
N ILE A 100 -6.55 6.89 -8.23
CA ILE A 100 -5.81 7.37 -7.05
C ILE A 100 -4.38 7.69 -7.49
N ALA A 101 -4.00 8.96 -7.45
CA ALA A 101 -2.59 9.35 -7.56
C ALA A 101 -1.81 8.93 -6.31
N VAL A 102 -0.57 8.48 -6.49
CA VAL A 102 0.31 8.01 -5.42
C VAL A 102 1.61 8.80 -5.46
N GLY A 103 1.94 9.47 -4.35
CA GLY A 103 3.25 10.10 -4.17
C GLY A 103 4.23 9.14 -3.49
N ILE A 104 5.48 9.11 -3.95
CA ILE A 104 6.53 8.30 -3.32
C ILE A 104 7.29 9.16 -2.30
N THR A 105 7.50 8.64 -1.09
CA THR A 105 8.33 9.27 -0.06
C THR A 105 9.43 8.33 0.44
N SER A 106 10.57 8.92 0.81
CA SER A 106 11.67 8.26 1.52
C SER A 106 11.51 8.34 3.05
N ASP A 107 10.49 9.02 3.55
CA ASP A 107 10.26 9.14 4.98
C ASP A 107 9.89 7.77 5.57
N PRO A 108 10.58 7.33 6.63
CA PRO A 108 10.25 6.06 7.26
C PRO A 108 8.86 6.15 7.88
N SER A 109 7.97 5.24 7.49
CA SER A 109 6.73 5.02 8.21
C SER A 109 6.94 3.93 9.25
N ILE A 110 6.74 4.24 10.52
CA ILE A 110 6.62 3.22 11.56
C ILE A 110 5.14 3.11 11.90
N GLY A 111 4.47 2.12 11.30
CA GLY A 111 3.15 1.71 11.74
C GLY A 111 3.29 0.99 13.07
N VAL A 112 2.58 1.44 14.10
CA VAL A 112 2.57 0.80 15.42
C VAL A 112 1.25 0.06 15.59
N ASP A 113 1.19 -1.17 15.07
CA ASP A 113 -0.02 -1.98 15.08
C ASP A 113 0.07 -3.14 16.10
N THR A 114 1.29 -3.51 16.50
CA THR A 114 1.56 -4.57 17.48
C THR A 114 2.43 -4.09 18.64
N LEU A 115 2.48 -4.88 19.71
CA LEU A 115 3.42 -4.64 20.82
C LEU A 115 4.89 -4.68 20.37
N GLU A 116 5.19 -5.44 19.33
CA GLU A 116 6.54 -5.53 18.78
C GLU A 116 6.90 -4.26 18.01
N ASP A 117 5.97 -3.71 17.24
CA ASP A 117 6.16 -2.43 16.56
C ASP A 117 6.34 -1.28 17.55
N ALA A 118 5.60 -1.31 18.67
CA ALA A 118 5.74 -0.31 19.73
C ALA A 118 7.15 -0.34 20.33
N ARG A 119 7.70 -1.53 20.60
CA ARG A 119 9.07 -1.68 21.09
C ARG A 119 10.10 -1.17 20.10
N LYS A 120 9.96 -1.52 18.81
CA LYS A 120 10.84 -1.01 17.74
C LYS A 120 10.78 0.52 17.65
N PHE A 121 9.61 1.11 17.81
CA PHE A 121 9.44 2.56 17.84
C PHE A 121 10.11 3.20 19.06
N GLU A 122 9.96 2.61 20.25
CA GLU A 122 10.60 3.08 21.49
C GLU A 122 12.13 3.08 21.41
N GLU A 123 12.74 2.13 20.70
CA GLU A 123 14.20 2.08 20.48
C GLU A 123 14.74 3.22 19.59
N LEU A 124 13.87 3.92 18.87
CA LEU A 124 14.22 5.00 17.93
C LEU A 124 14.01 6.42 18.50
N LEU A 125 13.49 6.54 19.74
CA LEU A 125 13.30 7.80 20.48
C LEU A 125 14.58 8.20 21.26
#